data_AF-A0A832F567-F1
#
_entry.id   AF-A0A832F567-F1
#
_cell.length_a   1.000
_cell.length_b   1.000
_cell.length_c   1.000
_cell.angle_alpha   90.00
_cell.angle_beta   90.00
_cell.angle_gamma   90.00
#
_symmetry.space_group_name_H-M   'P 1'
#
loop_
_entity.id
_entity.type
_entity.pdbx_description
1 polymer ?
#
loop_
_entity_poly.entity_id
_entity_poly.type
_entity_poly.pdbx_seq_one_letter_code
_entity_poly.pdbx_strand_id
1 'polypeptide(L)'
;MMPKRLFAALILLVTAGALFLRLPSLDIRPVHADESVHMVKVHELWKHGTYTYDPNEFHGPTLYYATLPVLWARGRAHFADTTEADYRLVPVLFGAGMILLLPLLADGLGRRSVVLAALFLAVSPAFVFYSRYYIQEVLLAFFTLAWIACAWRYVRSGRGIWAGAAAV
;
A
#
# COMPACT_ATOMS: atom_id res chain seq x y z
N MET A 1 -12.77 2.59 -28.80
CA MET A 1 -12.66 2.89 -27.35
C MET A 1 -12.63 1.58 -26.58
N MET A 2 -11.69 1.35 -25.65
CA MET A 2 -11.55 0.05 -24.95
C MET A 2 -12.82 -0.27 -24.13
N PRO A 3 -13.46 -1.45 -24.27
CA PRO A 3 -14.65 -1.81 -23.50
C PRO A 3 -14.42 -1.76 -21.98
N LYS A 4 -15.46 -1.38 -21.20
CA LYS A 4 -15.37 -1.29 -19.73
C LYS A 4 -14.96 -2.61 -19.08
N ARG A 5 -15.54 -3.73 -19.54
CA ARG A 5 -15.23 -5.08 -19.03
C ARG A 5 -13.77 -5.46 -19.30
N LEU A 6 -13.29 -5.22 -20.52
CA LEU A 6 -11.89 -5.47 -20.88
C LEU A 6 -10.94 -4.61 -20.02
N PHE A 7 -11.25 -3.33 -19.84
CA PHE A 7 -10.45 -2.44 -18.99
C PHE A 7 -10.36 -2.94 -17.54
N ALA A 8 -11.49 -3.29 -16.93
CA ALA A 8 -11.51 -3.82 -15.57
C ALA A 8 -10.73 -5.15 -15.46
N ALA A 9 -10.92 -6.06 -16.41
CA ALA A 9 -10.21 -7.33 -16.45
C ALA A 9 -8.69 -7.13 -16.55
N LEU A 10 -8.23 -6.19 -17.39
CA LEU A 10 -6.80 -5.88 -17.51
C LEU A 10 -6.23 -5.31 -16.21
N ILE A 11 -6.95 -4.41 -15.53
CA ILE A 11 -6.49 -3.87 -14.25
C ILE A 11 -6.38 -4.98 -13.19
N LEU A 12 -7.39 -5.84 -13.07
CA LEU A 12 -7.35 -6.97 -12.15
C LEU A 12 -6.23 -7.96 -12.47
N LEU A 13 -6.00 -8.25 -13.76
CA LEU A 13 -4.92 -9.12 -14.20
C LEU A 13 -3.55 -8.52 -13.85
N VAL A 14 -3.37 -7.22 -14.06
CA VAL A 14 -2.11 -6.52 -13.72
C VAL A 14 -1.89 -6.46 -12.22
N THR A 15 -2.94 -6.22 -11.43
CA THR A 15 -2.87 -6.29 -9.96
C THR A 15 -2.50 -7.71 -9.48
N ALA A 16 -3.11 -8.75 -10.06
CA ALA A 16 -2.76 -10.14 -9.75
C ALA A 16 -1.30 -10.45 -10.12
N GLY A 17 -0.83 -9.97 -11.27
CA GLY A 17 0.58 -10.06 -11.67
C GLY A 17 1.52 -9.35 -10.71
N ALA A 18 1.16 -8.16 -10.23
CA ALA A 18 1.94 -7.44 -9.22
C ALA A 18 2.03 -8.23 -7.89
N LEU A 19 0.92 -8.81 -7.44
CA LEU A 19 0.90 -9.67 -6.25
C LEU A 19 1.74 -10.94 -6.45
N PHE A 20 1.66 -11.56 -7.63
CA PHE A 20 2.48 -12.72 -7.98
C PHE A 20 3.99 -12.43 -7.91
N LEU A 21 4.42 -11.22 -8.30
CA LEU A 21 5.83 -10.82 -8.18
C LEU A 21 6.25 -10.48 -6.74
N ARG A 22 5.30 -10.06 -5.89
CA ARG A 22 5.60 -9.43 -4.60
C ARG A 22 5.37 -10.34 -3.39
N LEU A 23 4.43 -11.28 -3.46
CA LEU A 23 4.10 -12.20 -2.35
C LEU A 23 5.08 -13.36 -2.13
N PRO A 24 5.68 -13.98 -3.17
CA PRO A 24 6.51 -15.16 -2.95
C PRO A 24 7.77 -14.82 -2.14
N SER A 25 8.12 -15.67 -1.18
CA SER A 25 9.37 -15.63 -0.41
C SER A 25 9.64 -14.25 0.23
N LEU A 26 8.66 -13.72 0.95
CA LEU A 26 8.81 -12.44 1.67
C LEU A 26 9.90 -12.48 2.76
N ASP A 27 10.34 -13.67 3.15
CA ASP A 27 11.39 -14.00 4.11
C ASP A 27 12.78 -14.17 3.48
N ILE A 28 12.90 -14.11 2.15
CA ILE A 28 14.16 -14.43 1.43
C ILE A 28 15.36 -13.55 1.83
N ARG A 29 15.11 -12.35 2.35
CA ARG A 29 16.16 -11.43 2.79
C ARG A 29 16.07 -11.20 4.30
N PRO A 30 17.22 -11.03 4.98
CA PRO A 30 17.27 -10.59 6.37
C PRO A 30 16.46 -9.31 6.59
N VAL A 31 16.05 -9.08 7.83
CA VAL A 31 15.45 -7.82 8.27
C VAL A 31 16.51 -6.72 8.21
N HIS A 32 16.24 -5.66 7.47
CA HIS A 32 17.11 -4.48 7.45
C HIS A 32 16.92 -3.64 8.71
N ALA A 33 17.90 -2.79 9.05
CA ALA A 33 17.84 -1.89 10.19
C ALA A 33 16.54 -1.07 10.22
N ASP A 34 16.17 -0.42 9.11
CA ASP A 34 14.93 0.38 9.04
C ASP A 34 13.66 -0.46 9.31
N GLU A 35 13.59 -1.67 8.75
CA GLU A 35 12.45 -2.57 9.02
C GLU A 35 12.38 -2.95 10.50
N SER A 36 13.53 -3.21 11.13
CA SER A 36 13.59 -3.58 12.55
C SER A 36 13.10 -2.45 13.46
N VAL A 37 13.43 -1.19 13.15
CA VAL A 37 12.95 -0.03 13.89
C VAL A 37 11.42 0.03 13.86
N HIS A 38 10.82 -0.15 12.67
CA HIS A 38 9.37 -0.17 12.53
C HIS A 38 8.71 -1.38 13.19
N MET A 39 9.34 -2.56 13.16
CA MET A 39 8.83 -3.76 13.84
C MET A 39 8.77 -3.57 15.36
N VAL A 40 9.78 -2.94 15.96
CA VAL A 40 9.77 -2.58 17.39
C VAL A 40 8.67 -1.56 17.70
N LYS A 41 8.44 -0.56 16.83
CA LYS A 41 7.33 0.39 17.02
C LYS A 41 5.95 -0.29 16.97
N VAL A 42 5.77 -1.30 16.11
CA VAL A 42 4.56 -2.14 16.13
C VAL A 42 4.44 -2.90 17.45
N HIS A 43 5.55 -3.45 17.95
CA HIS A 43 5.55 -4.16 19.23
C HIS A 43 5.10 -3.24 20.38
N GLU A 44 5.66 -2.04 20.47
CA GLU A 44 5.29 -1.05 21.49
C GLU A 44 3.83 -0.64 21.37
N LEU A 45 3.35 -0.36 20.15
CA LEU A 45 1.94 -0.08 19.89
C LEU A 45 1.04 -1.24 20.33
N TRP A 46 1.41 -2.48 20.00
CA TRP A 46 0.61 -3.65 20.35
C TRP A 46 0.57 -3.87 21.87
N LYS A 47 1.71 -3.72 22.55
CA LYS A 47 1.83 -3.89 24.00
C LYS A 47 1.07 -2.82 24.79
N HIS A 48 1.15 -1.56 24.36
CA HIS A 48 0.58 -0.42 25.09
C HIS A 48 -0.81 -0.01 24.59
N GLY A 49 -1.25 -0.55 23.45
CA GLY A 49 -2.54 -0.24 22.81
C GLY A 49 -2.60 1.16 22.18
N THR A 50 -1.56 1.97 22.32
CA THR A 50 -1.52 3.35 21.83
C THR A 50 -0.16 3.69 21.22
N TYR A 51 -0.17 4.50 20.16
CA TYR A 51 1.04 5.08 19.61
C TYR A 51 1.34 6.41 20.32
N THR A 52 2.59 6.58 20.76
CA THR A 52 3.09 7.84 21.31
C THR A 52 4.08 8.46 20.32
N TYR A 53 3.80 9.68 19.87
CA TYR A 53 4.69 10.42 18.98
C TYR A 53 5.99 10.78 19.68
N ASP A 54 7.12 10.58 19.00
CA ASP A 54 8.45 10.97 19.44
C ASP A 54 9.03 11.95 18.41
N PRO A 55 9.31 13.21 18.76
CA PRO A 55 9.84 14.19 17.80
C PRO A 55 11.24 13.85 17.25
N ASN A 56 11.97 12.93 17.90
CA ASN A 56 13.24 12.42 17.39
C ASN A 56 13.05 11.25 16.42
N GLU A 57 11.80 10.79 16.24
CA GLU A 57 11.39 9.77 15.31
C GLU A 57 10.45 10.42 14.28
N PHE A 58 10.86 10.45 13.01
CA PHE A 58 10.23 11.31 12.01
C PHE A 58 9.01 10.67 11.31
N HIS A 59 8.42 9.59 11.84
CA HIS A 59 7.37 8.84 11.16
C HIS A 59 6.00 8.91 11.85
N GLY A 60 4.96 8.95 11.01
CA GLY A 60 3.58 8.79 11.45
C GLY A 60 3.22 7.33 11.77
N PRO A 61 2.09 7.09 12.46
CA PRO A 61 1.76 5.77 12.97
C PRO A 61 1.05 4.85 11.96
N THR A 62 0.81 5.33 10.73
CA THR A 62 -0.05 4.65 9.75
C THR A 62 0.40 3.22 9.45
N LEU A 63 1.70 3.01 9.20
CA LEU A 63 2.25 1.67 8.97
C LEU A 63 2.02 0.74 10.17
N TYR A 64 2.14 1.27 11.38
CA TYR A 64 2.03 0.48 12.61
C TYR A 64 0.59 0.02 12.84
N TYR A 65 -0.37 0.93 12.70
CA TYR A 65 -1.78 0.58 12.80
C TYR A 65 -2.25 -0.31 11.63
N ALA A 66 -1.73 -0.11 10.42
CA ALA A 66 -2.03 -0.97 9.28
C ALA A 66 -1.51 -2.41 9.45
N THR A 67 -0.51 -2.61 10.31
CA THR A 67 0.07 -3.92 10.60
C THR A 67 -0.77 -4.75 11.57
N LEU A 68 -1.44 -4.12 12.55
CA LEU A 68 -2.22 -4.85 13.56
C LEU A 68 -3.28 -5.80 12.97
N PRO A 69 -4.11 -5.39 11.99
CA PRO A 69 -5.08 -6.29 11.37
C PRO A 69 -4.43 -7.51 10.70
N VAL A 70 -3.22 -7.35 10.14
CA VAL A 70 -2.47 -8.48 9.55
C VAL A 70 -2.03 -9.45 10.63
N LEU A 71 -1.49 -8.96 11.75
CA LEU A 71 -1.09 -9.80 12.88
C LEU A 71 -2.28 -10.57 13.45
N TRP A 72 -3.42 -9.91 13.65
CA TRP A 72 -4.64 -10.55 14.14
C TRP A 72 -5.21 -11.56 13.16
N ALA A 73 -5.28 -11.23 11.87
CA ALA A 73 -5.76 -12.14 10.84
C ALA A 73 -4.89 -13.40 10.70
N ARG A 74 -3.59 -13.29 11.00
CA ARG A 74 -2.64 -14.42 11.00
C ARG A 74 -2.53 -15.12 12.36
N GLY A 75 -3.36 -14.74 13.34
CA GLY A 75 -3.43 -15.39 14.65
C GLY A 75 -2.18 -15.20 15.50
N ARG A 76 -1.41 -14.13 15.27
CA ARG A 76 -0.22 -13.83 16.10
C ARG A 76 -0.67 -13.36 17.47
N ALA A 77 -0.18 -14.02 18.53
CA ALA A 77 -0.50 -13.69 19.92
C ALA A 77 0.63 -12.90 20.60
N HIS A 78 1.88 -13.19 20.24
CA HIS A 78 3.05 -12.55 20.80
C HIS A 78 3.99 -12.05 19.70
N PHE A 79 4.86 -11.10 20.06
CA PHE A 79 5.87 -10.58 19.15
C PHE A 79 6.86 -11.66 18.68
N ALA A 80 7.19 -12.62 19.53
CA ALA A 80 8.05 -13.75 19.16
C ALA A 80 7.42 -14.69 18.11
N ASP A 81 6.10 -14.63 17.91
CA ASP A 81 5.38 -15.45 16.93
C ASP A 81 5.37 -14.81 15.54
N THR A 82 5.81 -13.55 15.42
CA THR A 82 5.76 -12.82 14.15
C THR A 82 6.91 -13.21 13.23
N THR A 83 6.70 -12.95 11.96
CA THR A 83 7.61 -13.26 10.85
C THR A 83 7.72 -12.04 9.96
N GLU A 84 8.79 -11.93 9.19
CA GLU A 84 9.03 -10.84 8.23
C GLU A 84 7.86 -10.70 7.25
N ALA A 85 7.26 -11.83 6.87
CA ALA A 85 6.10 -11.86 5.99
C ALA A 85 4.87 -11.19 6.60
N ASP A 86 4.68 -11.22 7.92
CA ASP A 86 3.56 -10.54 8.58
C ASP A 86 3.63 -9.03 8.39
N TYR A 87 4.83 -8.46 8.52
CA TYR A 87 5.07 -7.04 8.34
C TYR A 87 5.11 -6.65 6.87
N ARG A 88 5.88 -7.37 6.05
CA ARG A 88 6.07 -7.09 4.62
C ARG A 88 4.78 -7.26 3.80
N LEU A 89 3.76 -7.97 4.30
CA LEU A 89 2.46 -8.03 3.64
C LEU A 89 1.79 -6.65 3.52
N VAL A 90 1.99 -5.75 4.49
CA VAL A 90 1.40 -4.41 4.49
C VAL A 90 1.84 -3.60 3.26
N PRO A 91 3.15 -3.33 3.02
CA PRO A 91 3.58 -2.62 1.82
C PRO A 91 3.24 -3.38 0.52
N VAL A 92 3.12 -4.72 0.53
CA VAL A 92 2.66 -5.47 -0.65
C VAL A 92 1.24 -5.09 -1.01
N LEU A 93 0.33 -5.06 -0.02
CA LEU A 93 -1.08 -4.72 -0.21
C LEU A 93 -1.26 -3.27 -0.65
N PHE A 94 -0.59 -2.32 0.00
CA PHE A 94 -0.62 -0.90 -0.40
C PHE A 94 0.02 -0.68 -1.78
N GLY A 95 1.13 -1.37 -2.05
CA GLY A 95 1.81 -1.37 -3.34
C GLY A 95 0.94 -1.87 -4.49
N ALA A 96 0.17 -2.93 -4.27
CA ALA A 96 -0.80 -3.45 -5.23
C ALA A 96 -2.06 -2.57 -5.31
N GLY A 97 -2.48 -1.98 -4.18
CA GLY A 97 -3.60 -1.07 -4.08
C GLY A 97 -3.43 0.18 -4.94
N MET A 98 -2.21 0.69 -5.12
CA MET A 98 -1.94 1.81 -6.03
C MET A 98 -2.42 1.52 -7.46
N ILE A 99 -2.30 0.28 -7.95
CA ILE A 99 -2.79 -0.11 -9.29
C ILE A 99 -4.33 0.03 -9.35
N LEU A 100 -5.02 -0.31 -8.27
CA LEU A 100 -6.48 -0.25 -8.16
C LEU A 100 -7.02 1.18 -8.03
N LEU A 101 -6.16 2.16 -7.69
CA LEU A 101 -6.53 3.58 -7.66
C LEU A 101 -6.51 4.20 -9.06
N LEU A 102 -5.65 3.74 -9.97
CA LEU A 102 -5.49 4.33 -11.31
C LEU A 102 -6.78 4.43 -12.15
N PRO A 103 -7.75 3.49 -12.08
CA PRO A 103 -9.05 3.63 -12.75
C PRO A 103 -9.81 4.91 -12.39
N LEU A 104 -9.59 5.48 -11.21
CA LEU A 104 -10.19 6.75 -10.81
C LEU A 104 -9.68 7.93 -11.66
N LEU A 105 -8.58 7.79 -12.39
CA LEU A 105 -8.02 8.81 -13.27
C LEU A 105 -8.34 8.57 -14.76
N ALA A 106 -9.08 7.52 -15.09
CA ALA A 106 -9.21 7.01 -16.45
C ALA A 106 -9.96 7.93 -17.44
N ASP A 107 -10.84 8.80 -16.95
CA ASP A 107 -11.53 9.81 -17.76
C ASP A 107 -10.67 11.04 -18.06
N GLY A 108 -9.59 11.27 -17.29
CA GLY A 108 -8.60 12.32 -17.55
C GLY A 108 -7.43 11.82 -18.42
N LEU A 109 -6.90 10.64 -18.10
CA LEU A 109 -5.70 10.09 -18.76
C LEU A 109 -6.00 9.21 -19.98
N GLY A 110 -7.23 8.69 -20.07
CA GLY A 110 -7.61 7.66 -21.02
C GLY A 110 -7.26 6.25 -20.55
N ARG A 111 -8.13 5.28 -20.86
CA ARG A 111 -8.00 3.89 -20.36
C ARG A 111 -6.71 3.18 -20.79
N ARG A 112 -6.17 3.48 -21.97
CA ARG A 112 -4.91 2.89 -22.45
C ARG A 112 -3.73 3.34 -21.60
N SER A 113 -3.62 4.64 -21.34
CA SER A 113 -2.59 5.23 -20.49
C SER A 113 -2.65 4.69 -19.07
N VAL A 114 -3.86 4.48 -18.53
CA VAL A 114 -4.04 3.86 -17.21
C VAL A 114 -3.55 2.41 -17.18
N VAL A 115 -3.84 1.60 -18.21
CA VAL A 115 -3.30 0.23 -18.28
C VAL A 115 -1.77 0.23 -18.40
N LEU A 116 -1.18 1.14 -19.18
CA LEU A 116 0.27 1.28 -19.27
C LEU A 116 0.90 1.70 -17.93
N ALA A 117 0.29 2.66 -17.24
CA ALA A 117 0.73 3.07 -15.90
C ALA A 117 0.63 1.91 -14.90
N ALA A 118 -0.46 1.14 -14.94
CA ALA A 118 -0.63 -0.05 -14.12
C ALA A 118 0.46 -1.08 -14.39
N LEU A 119 0.79 -1.33 -15.66
CA LEU A 119 1.86 -2.25 -16.05
C LEU A 119 3.22 -1.79 -15.52
N PHE A 120 3.59 -0.52 -15.74
CA PHE A 120 4.85 0.02 -15.23
C PHE A 120 4.93 -0.04 -13.71
N LEU A 121 3.83 0.29 -13.02
CA LEU A 121 3.76 0.20 -11.57
C LEU A 121 3.88 -1.25 -11.09
N ALA A 122 3.34 -2.22 -11.83
CA ALA A 122 3.41 -3.64 -11.49
C ALA A 122 4.83 -4.20 -11.60
N VAL A 123 5.54 -3.91 -12.70
CA VAL A 123 6.84 -4.55 -13.04
C VAL A 123 8.07 -3.70 -12.72
N SER A 124 7.92 -2.42 -12.37
CA SER A 124 9.05 -1.54 -12.05
C SER A 124 9.92 -2.13 -10.93
N PRO A 125 11.24 -2.28 -11.12
CA PRO A 125 12.13 -2.81 -10.09
C PRO A 125 12.03 -2.08 -8.75
N ALA A 126 11.87 -0.75 -8.79
CA ALA A 126 11.71 0.05 -7.58
C ALA A 126 10.44 -0.33 -6.82
N PHE A 127 9.29 -0.43 -7.50
CA PHE A 127 8.03 -0.80 -6.85
C PHE A 127 7.99 -2.27 -6.46
N VAL A 128 8.61 -3.18 -7.22
CA VAL A 128 8.74 -4.59 -6.81
C VAL A 128 9.59 -4.70 -5.54
N PHE A 129 10.70 -3.99 -5.46
CA PHE A 129 11.61 -4.05 -4.31
C PHE A 129 11.02 -3.37 -3.06
N TYR A 130 10.59 -2.11 -3.18
CA TYR A 130 10.11 -1.33 -2.04
C TYR A 130 8.75 -1.82 -1.53
N SER A 131 7.85 -2.30 -2.39
CA SER A 131 6.60 -2.91 -1.92
C SER A 131 6.79 -4.23 -1.16
N ARG A 132 8.01 -4.78 -1.11
CA ARG A 132 8.36 -5.95 -0.27
C ARG A 132 9.14 -5.55 0.98
N TYR A 133 9.34 -4.25 1.20
CA TYR A 133 10.20 -3.68 2.24
C TYR A 133 9.33 -2.97 3.26
N TYR A 134 9.44 -3.38 4.54
CA TYR A 134 8.56 -2.89 5.60
C TYR A 134 8.99 -1.49 6.09
N ILE A 135 8.66 -0.49 5.28
CA ILE A 135 8.93 0.94 5.48
C ILE A 135 7.71 1.80 5.13
N GLN A 136 7.75 3.09 5.47
CA GLN A 136 6.61 4.01 5.37
C GLN A 136 6.35 4.51 3.95
N GLU A 137 7.36 4.48 3.09
CA GLU A 137 7.41 5.17 1.80
C GLU A 137 6.39 4.61 0.82
N VAL A 138 6.10 3.31 0.86
CA VAL A 138 5.08 2.69 0.01
C VAL A 138 3.68 3.16 0.39
N LEU A 139 3.43 3.35 1.69
CA LEU A 139 2.16 3.90 2.17
C LEU A 139 2.05 5.37 1.80
N LEU A 140 3.13 6.15 1.97
CA LEU A 140 3.18 7.55 1.51
C LEU A 140 2.85 7.66 0.02
N ALA A 141 3.45 6.82 -0.82
CA ALA A 141 3.19 6.79 -2.25
C ALA A 141 1.73 6.42 -2.55
N PHE A 142 1.16 5.44 -1.84
CA PHE A 142 -0.24 5.07 -1.96
C PHE A 142 -1.18 6.23 -1.59
N PHE A 143 -1.00 6.84 -0.42
CA PHE A 143 -1.87 7.92 0.05
C PHE A 143 -1.72 9.17 -0.81
N THR A 144 -0.52 9.45 -1.32
CA THR A 144 -0.31 10.52 -2.31
C THR A 144 -1.11 10.26 -3.58
N LEU A 145 -1.06 9.04 -4.14
CA LEU A 145 -1.85 8.69 -5.32
C LEU A 145 -3.37 8.72 -5.02
N ALA A 146 -3.78 8.23 -3.85
CA ALA A 146 -5.17 8.25 -3.40
C ALA A 146 -5.69 9.68 -3.29
N TRP A 147 -4.90 10.58 -2.70
CA TRP A 147 -5.19 12.00 -2.62
C TRP A 147 -5.40 12.62 -4.00
N ILE A 148 -4.46 12.41 -4.93
CA ILE A 148 -4.58 12.90 -6.32
C ILE A 148 -5.85 12.35 -6.99
N ALA A 149 -6.11 11.05 -6.85
CA ALA A 149 -7.27 10.39 -7.43
C ALA A 149 -8.59 10.93 -6.86
N CYS A 150 -8.71 11.04 -5.55
CA CYS A 150 -9.88 11.58 -4.87
C CYS A 150 -10.09 13.06 -5.20
N ALA A 151 -9.04 13.88 -5.19
CA ALA A 151 -9.10 15.28 -5.60
C ALA A 151 -9.60 15.42 -7.06
N TRP A 152 -9.09 14.57 -7.97
CA TRP A 152 -9.58 14.53 -9.34
C TRP A 152 -11.07 14.13 -9.42
N ARG A 153 -11.52 13.13 -8.64
CA ARG A 153 -12.95 12.78 -8.56
C ARG A 153 -13.81 13.91 -7.98
N TYR A 154 -13.29 14.65 -7.01
CA TYR A 154 -13.96 15.82 -6.45
C TYR A 154 -14.15 16.90 -7.52
N VAL A 155 -13.08 17.32 -8.20
CA VAL A 155 -13.14 18.33 -9.27
C VAL A 155 -14.10 17.94 -10.39
N ARG A 156 -14.18 16.65 -10.74
CA ARG A 156 -15.04 16.17 -11.83
C ARG A 156 -16.51 15.99 -11.45
N SER A 157 -16.84 15.81 -10.18
CA SER A 157 -18.21 15.46 -9.74
C SER A 157 -18.83 16.41 -8.73
N GLY A 158 -18.05 17.26 -8.06
CA GLY A 158 -18.48 18.15 -6.98
C GLY A 158 -18.93 17.43 -5.70
N ARG A 159 -18.85 16.09 -5.63
CA ARG A 159 -19.40 15.32 -4.50
C ARG A 159 -18.48 15.38 -3.29
N GLY A 160 -19.00 15.88 -2.16
CA GLY A 160 -18.24 16.05 -0.92
C GLY A 160 -17.56 14.79 -0.37
N ILE A 161 -18.06 13.59 -0.71
CA ILE A 161 -17.40 12.32 -0.35
C ILE A 161 -15.96 12.24 -0.85
N TRP A 162 -15.66 12.80 -2.03
CA TRP A 162 -14.32 12.81 -2.60
C TRP A 162 -13.41 13.84 -1.94
N ALA A 163 -13.97 14.95 -1.47
CA ALA A 163 -13.23 15.91 -0.66
C ALA A 163 -12.85 15.32 0.71
N GLY A 164 -13.80 14.64 1.37
CA GLY A 164 -13.54 13.91 2.61
C GLY A 164 -12.51 12.80 2.42
N ALA A 165 -12.62 12.01 1.36
CA ALA A 165 -11.64 10.95 1.05
C ALA A 165 -10.25 11.46 0.64
N ALA A 166 -10.13 12.71 0.21
CA ALA A 166 -8.85 13.38 -0.03
C ALA A 166 -8.30 14.09 1.21
N ALA A 167 -9.03 14.16 2.32
CA ALA A 167 -8.59 14.79 3.55
C ALA A 167 -7.98 13.80 4.56
N VAL A 168 -7.96 12.52 4.22
CA VAL A 168 -7.42 11.39 5.00
C VAL A 168 -6.08 10.98 4.40
#